data_AF-A0A6M5YE73-F1
#
_entry.id   AF-A0A6M5YE73-F1
#
_cell.length_a   1.000
_cell.length_b   1.000
_cell.length_c   1.000
_cell.angle_alpha   90.00
_cell.angle_beta   90.00
_cell.angle_gamma   90.00
#
_symmetry.space_group_name_H-M   'P 1'
#
loop_
_entity.id
_entity.type
_entity.pdbx_description
1 polymer ?
#
loop_
_entity_poly.entity_id
_entity_poly.type
_entity_poly.pdbx_seq_one_letter_code
_entity_poly.pdbx_strand_id
1 'polypeptide(L)'
;MKSLNHQEISQAFNRFLVWFIGLLIATSACVYSCQRTSERQAIQLIRQKEAVDHYLILDASLADKVDSLYAYMSILNTSQIQNDRQMQRLITKKKEEFIKKVSREQRTQKYFGVYNQLLSHINEMLLVKDSLNRAISQESDLREDLRNCLDRAVEQHRQRR
;
A
#
# COMPACT_ATOMS: atom_id res chain seq x y z
N MET A 1 -53.08 1.57 70.26
CA MET A 1 -53.29 0.12 70.14
C MET A 1 -52.21 -0.44 69.22
N LYS A 2 -51.27 -1.23 69.75
CA LYS A 2 -50.19 -1.88 68.98
C LYS A 2 -50.67 -3.29 68.64
N SER A 3 -50.73 -3.65 67.36
CA SER A 3 -51.20 -4.97 66.95
C SER A 3 -50.19 -6.05 67.39
N LEU A 4 -50.69 -7.17 67.92
CA LEU A 4 -49.87 -8.31 68.37
C LEU A 4 -48.99 -8.92 67.25
N ASN A 5 -49.27 -8.60 65.98
CA ASN A 5 -48.58 -9.13 64.81
C ASN A 5 -47.58 -8.14 64.17
N HIS A 6 -47.23 -7.06 64.87
CA HIS A 6 -46.32 -6.03 64.35
C HIS A 6 -44.90 -6.56 64.09
N GLN A 7 -44.41 -7.53 64.87
CA GLN A 7 -43.08 -8.10 64.70
C GLN A 7 -42.95 -8.93 63.42
N GLU A 8 -43.92 -9.80 63.11
CA GLU A 8 -43.95 -10.59 61.88
C GLU A 8 -44.03 -9.68 60.64
N ILE A 9 -44.88 -8.63 60.70
CA ILE A 9 -45.02 -7.65 59.63
C ILE A 9 -43.72 -6.85 59.45
N SER A 10 -43.06 -6.44 60.54
CA SER A 10 -41.80 -5.69 60.42
C SER A 10 -40.65 -6.57 59.93
N GLN A 11 -40.62 -7.86 60.27
CA GLN A 11 -39.63 -8.81 59.75
C GLN A 11 -39.82 -9.08 58.27
N ALA A 12 -41.05 -9.32 57.82
CA ALA A 12 -41.37 -9.51 56.41
C ALA A 12 -41.05 -8.25 55.59
N PHE A 13 -41.40 -7.08 56.13
CA PHE A 13 -41.07 -5.79 55.50
C PHE A 13 -39.56 -5.55 55.45
N ASN A 14 -38.83 -5.84 56.51
CA ASN A 14 -37.37 -5.70 56.54
C ASN A 14 -36.69 -6.67 55.55
N ARG A 15 -37.18 -7.91 55.44
CA ARG A 15 -36.69 -8.87 54.45
C ARG A 15 -36.94 -8.37 53.02
N PHE A 16 -38.14 -7.87 52.73
CA PHE A 16 -38.46 -7.25 51.45
C PHE A 16 -37.54 -6.06 51.15
N LEU A 17 -37.32 -5.21 52.16
CA LEU A 17 -36.52 -3.99 52.03
C LEU A 17 -35.04 -4.32 51.76
N VAL A 18 -34.48 -5.35 52.40
CA VAL A 18 -33.13 -5.85 52.10
C VAL A 18 -33.02 -6.40 50.67
N TRP A 19 -33.99 -7.20 50.21
CA TRP A 19 -34.00 -7.70 48.83
C TRP A 19 -34.15 -6.58 47.81
N PHE A 20 -35.01 -5.60 48.09
CA PHE A 20 -35.24 -4.45 47.23
C PHE A 20 -34.00 -3.56 47.11
N ILE A 21 -33.33 -3.27 48.23
CA ILE A 21 -32.05 -2.53 48.22
C ILE A 21 -30.97 -3.33 47.49
N GLY A 22 -30.88 -4.64 47.73
CA GLY A 22 -29.93 -5.51 47.03
C GLY A 22 -30.14 -5.47 45.52
N LEU A 23 -31.40 -5.51 45.07
CA LEU A 23 -31.74 -5.45 43.65
C LEU A 23 -31.42 -4.08 43.06
N LEU A 24 -31.70 -2.98 43.77
CA LEU A 24 -31.35 -1.61 43.37
C LEU A 24 -29.84 -1.41 43.20
N ILE A 25 -29.04 -1.95 44.12
CA ILE A 25 -27.58 -1.89 44.05
C ILE A 25 -27.08 -2.72 42.86
N ALA A 26 -27.61 -3.93 42.67
CA ALA A 26 -27.23 -4.80 41.57
C ALA A 26 -27.56 -4.17 40.20
N THR A 27 -28.74 -3.58 40.04
CA THR A 27 -29.12 -2.89 38.79
C THR A 27 -28.24 -1.67 38.53
N SER A 28 -27.96 -0.87 39.56
CA SER A 28 -27.10 0.31 39.43
C SER A 28 -25.66 -0.07 39.08
N ALA A 29 -25.12 -1.13 39.71
CA ALA A 29 -23.79 -1.66 39.41
C ALA A 29 -23.71 -2.24 37.98
N CYS A 30 -24.77 -2.88 37.50
CA CYS A 30 -24.86 -3.38 36.13
C CYS A 30 -24.79 -2.24 35.11
N VAL A 31 -25.63 -1.21 35.26
CA VAL A 31 -25.63 -0.03 34.36
C VAL A 31 -24.27 0.68 34.38
N TYR A 32 -23.70 0.88 35.57
CA TYR A 32 -22.38 1.49 35.72
C TYR A 32 -21.28 0.67 35.00
N SER A 33 -21.32 -0.65 35.15
CA SER A 33 -20.35 -1.55 34.51
C SER A 33 -20.50 -1.56 32.99
N CYS A 34 -21.73 -1.52 32.47
CA CYS A 34 -21.99 -1.39 31.04
C CYS A 34 -21.44 -0.09 30.46
N GLN A 35 -21.68 1.06 31.12
CA GLN A 35 -21.15 2.36 30.67
C GLN A 35 -19.62 2.39 30.68
N ARG A 36 -19.00 1.88 31.77
CA ARG A 36 -17.54 1.81 31.89
C ARG A 36 -16.92 0.91 30.82
N THR A 37 -17.63 -0.16 30.47
CA THR A 37 -17.20 -1.12 29.43
C THR A 37 -17.34 -0.51 28.03
N SER A 38 -18.44 0.20 27.75
CA SER A 38 -18.64 0.85 26.44
C SER A 38 -17.59 1.92 26.16
N GLU A 39 -17.19 2.72 27.15
CA GLU A 39 -16.12 3.71 26.99
C GLU A 39 -14.78 3.06 26.62
N ARG A 40 -14.42 1.96 27.31
CA ARG A 40 -13.16 1.24 27.06
C ARG A 40 -13.16 0.59 25.67
N GLN A 41 -14.28 -0.03 25.28
CA GLN A 41 -14.42 -0.63 23.97
C GLN A 41 -14.40 0.42 22.85
N ALA A 42 -15.05 1.58 23.05
CA ALA A 42 -15.01 2.68 22.09
C ALA A 42 -13.59 3.20 21.86
N ILE A 43 -12.81 3.40 22.93
CA ILE A 43 -11.41 3.85 22.83
C ILE A 43 -10.54 2.80 22.12
N GLN A 44 -10.72 1.52 22.44
CA GLN A 44 -9.99 0.45 21.76
C GLN A 44 -10.36 0.36 20.28
N LEU A 45 -11.64 0.53 19.94
CA LEU A 45 -12.12 0.53 18.57
C LEU A 45 -11.59 1.72 17.77
N ILE A 46 -11.57 2.92 18.36
CA ILE A 46 -11.00 4.13 17.73
C ILE A 46 -9.51 3.92 17.46
N ARG A 47 -8.74 3.39 18.43
CA ARG A 47 -7.31 3.12 18.23
C ARG A 47 -7.05 2.09 17.13
N GLN A 48 -7.84 1.02 17.09
CA GLN A 48 -7.74 0.02 16.02
C GLN A 48 -8.10 0.62 14.66
N LYS A 49 -9.13 1.48 14.62
CA LYS A 49 -9.55 2.17 13.41
C LYS A 49 -8.49 3.14 12.89
N GLU A 50 -7.86 3.94 13.76
CA GLU A 50 -6.76 4.83 13.37
C GLU A 50 -5.58 4.07 12.77
N ALA A 51 -5.23 2.92 13.34
CA ALA A 51 -4.17 2.09 12.79
C ALA A 51 -4.53 1.57 11.38
N VAL A 52 -5.77 1.10 11.18
CA VAL A 52 -6.24 0.62 9.87
C VAL A 52 -6.32 1.76 8.86
N ASP A 53 -6.87 2.91 9.23
CA ASP A 53 -6.96 4.09 8.36
C ASP A 53 -5.57 4.58 7.94
N HIS A 54 -4.59 4.56 8.84
CA HIS A 54 -3.20 4.88 8.50
C HIS A 54 -2.66 3.95 7.41
N TYR A 55 -2.87 2.64 7.53
CA TYR A 55 -2.43 1.67 6.52
C TYR A 55 -3.18 1.84 5.20
N LEU A 56 -4.49 2.11 5.22
CA LEU A 56 -5.29 2.35 4.02
C LEU A 56 -4.86 3.61 3.26
N ILE A 57 -4.62 4.72 3.97
CA ILE A 57 -4.13 5.96 3.37
C ILE A 57 -2.73 5.74 2.76
N LEU A 58 -1.87 5.00 3.46
CA LEU A 58 -0.55 4.66 2.97
C LEU A 58 -0.62 3.78 1.72
N ASP A 59 -1.47 2.76 1.72
CA ASP A 59 -1.70 1.87 0.58
C ASP A 59 -2.22 2.63 -0.64
N ALA A 60 -3.22 3.50 -0.46
CA ALA A 60 -3.72 4.38 -1.51
C ALA A 60 -2.62 5.31 -2.07
N SER A 61 -1.78 5.88 -1.21
CA SER A 61 -0.62 6.67 -1.65
C SER A 61 0.41 5.85 -2.42
N LEU A 62 0.58 4.56 -2.09
CA LEU A 62 1.50 3.68 -2.79
C LEU A 62 0.93 3.25 -4.14
N ALA A 63 -0.37 2.96 -4.22
CA ALA A 63 -1.07 2.64 -5.46
C ALA A 63 -0.96 3.78 -6.48
N ASP A 64 -1.23 5.02 -6.08
CA ASP A 64 -1.11 6.20 -6.95
C ASP A 64 0.32 6.38 -7.51
N LYS A 65 1.33 6.08 -6.69
CA LYS A 65 2.72 6.09 -7.15
C LYS A 65 3.02 4.98 -8.14
N VAL A 66 2.47 3.78 -7.95
CA VAL A 66 2.60 2.68 -8.90
C VAL A 66 1.92 3.03 -10.22
N ASP A 67 0.73 3.63 -10.19
CA ASP A 67 0.02 4.05 -11.39
C ASP A 67 0.80 5.11 -12.17
N SER A 68 1.40 6.09 -11.48
CA SER A 68 2.28 7.07 -12.11
C SER A 68 3.51 6.41 -12.76
N LEU A 69 4.09 5.41 -12.10
CA LEU A 69 5.25 4.67 -12.62
C LEU A 69 4.87 3.84 -13.85
N TYR A 70 3.68 3.25 -13.84
CA TYR A 70 3.12 2.53 -14.98
C TYR A 70 2.85 3.46 -16.16
N ALA A 71 2.27 4.64 -15.92
CA ALA A 71 2.08 5.66 -16.94
C ALA A 71 3.42 6.06 -17.60
N TYR A 72 4.46 6.31 -16.81
CA TYR A 72 5.80 6.60 -17.36
C TYR A 72 6.38 5.44 -18.18
N MET A 73 6.16 4.19 -17.76
CA MET A 73 6.58 3.01 -18.53
C MET A 73 5.80 2.84 -19.84
N SER A 74 4.50 3.13 -19.83
CA SER A 74 3.68 3.09 -21.05
C SER A 74 4.18 4.09 -22.09
N ILE A 75 4.52 5.31 -21.65
CA ILE A 75 5.09 6.32 -22.55
C ILE A 75 6.48 5.89 -23.01
N LEU A 76 7.31 5.31 -22.12
CA LEU A 76 8.63 4.77 -22.48
C LEU A 76 8.55 3.73 -23.60
N ASN A 77 7.46 2.94 -23.68
CA ASN A 77 7.30 1.94 -24.73
C ASN A 77 6.87 2.52 -26.08
N THR A 78 6.37 3.75 -26.11
CA THR A 78 5.95 4.40 -27.33
C THR A 78 7.17 5.08 -27.95
N SER A 79 7.45 4.87 -29.24
CA SER A 79 8.57 5.48 -29.99
C SER A 79 8.46 7.02 -30.15
N GLN A 80 7.65 7.67 -29.31
CA GLN A 80 7.34 9.09 -29.31
C GLN A 80 8.31 9.94 -28.48
N ILE A 81 9.21 9.34 -27.69
CA ILE A 81 10.13 10.09 -26.85
C ILE A 81 11.45 10.30 -27.60
N GLN A 82 11.79 11.57 -27.87
CA GLN A 82 13.04 11.97 -28.51
C GLN A 82 14.29 11.70 -27.64
N ASN A 83 14.11 11.40 -26.35
CA ASN A 83 15.18 11.28 -25.36
C ASN A 83 14.92 10.20 -24.29
N ASP A 84 14.86 8.93 -24.71
CA ASP A 84 14.61 7.75 -23.88
C ASP A 84 15.48 7.68 -22.61
N ARG A 85 16.74 8.16 -22.68
CA ARG A 85 17.67 8.16 -21.55
C ARG A 85 17.23 9.06 -20.39
N GLN A 86 16.61 10.20 -20.67
CA GLN A 86 16.12 11.09 -19.62
C GLN A 86 14.91 10.49 -18.91
N MET A 87 13.99 9.89 -19.68
CA MET A 87 12.81 9.20 -19.14
C MET A 87 13.21 8.00 -18.27
N GLN A 88 14.19 7.19 -18.72
CA GLN A 88 14.74 6.09 -17.91
C GLN A 88 15.33 6.57 -16.58
N ARG A 89 16.09 7.69 -16.58
CA ARG A 89 16.64 8.25 -15.33
C ARG A 89 15.55 8.73 -14.38
N LEU A 90 14.48 9.33 -14.91
CA LEU A 90 13.33 9.77 -14.11
C LEU A 90 12.63 8.58 -13.46
N ILE A 91 12.38 7.51 -14.24
CA ILE A 91 11.77 6.26 -13.76
C ILE A 91 12.63 5.63 -12.67
N THR A 92 13.95 5.53 -12.87
CA THR A 92 14.88 4.97 -11.88
C THR A 92 14.91 5.80 -10.59
N LYS A 93 14.94 7.14 -10.69
CA LYS A 93 14.91 8.02 -9.50
C LYS A 93 13.60 7.89 -8.73
N LYS A 94 12.46 7.89 -9.43
CA LYS A 94 11.14 7.71 -8.82
C LYS A 94 11.00 6.34 -8.16
N LYS A 95 11.51 5.29 -8.80
CA LYS A 95 11.61 3.95 -8.24
C LYS A 95 12.45 3.93 -6.95
N GLU A 96 13.61 4.57 -6.94
CA GLU A 96 14.48 4.58 -5.76
C GLU A 96 13.84 5.32 -4.57
N GLU A 97 13.18 6.46 -4.83
CA GLU A 97 12.37 7.17 -3.84
C GLU A 97 11.23 6.29 -3.30
N PHE A 98 10.61 5.50 -4.16
CA PHE A 98 9.55 4.58 -3.79
C PHE A 98 10.08 3.42 -2.94
N ILE A 99 11.18 2.77 -3.33
CA ILE A 99 11.84 1.71 -2.54
C ILE A 99 12.22 2.23 -1.16
N LYS A 100 12.77 3.44 -1.05
CA LYS A 100 13.11 4.04 0.27
C LYS A 100 11.87 4.22 1.14
N LYS A 101 10.74 4.65 0.58
CA LYS A 101 9.47 4.79 1.31
C LYS A 101 8.91 3.43 1.73
N VAL A 102 8.87 2.46 0.82
CA VAL A 102 8.38 1.09 1.08
C VAL A 102 9.25 0.36 2.10
N SER A 103 10.58 0.44 2.00
CA SER A 103 11.53 -0.23 2.91
C SER A 103 11.46 0.29 4.34
N ARG A 104 11.12 1.58 4.51
CA ARG A 104 10.90 2.17 5.83
C ARG A 104 9.64 1.61 6.50
N GLU A 105 8.58 1.41 5.72
CA GLU A 105 7.28 0.90 6.17
C GLU A 105 7.24 -0.63 6.27
N GLN A 106 8.05 -1.34 5.50
CA GLN A 106 8.14 -2.81 5.50
C GLN A 106 8.69 -3.36 6.82
N ARG A 107 9.45 -2.57 7.60
CA ARG A 107 9.82 -2.94 8.98
C ARG A 107 8.60 -3.11 9.89
N THR A 108 7.46 -2.52 9.52
CA THR A 108 6.23 -2.50 10.32
C THR A 108 5.19 -3.51 9.82
N GLN A 109 5.12 -3.77 8.51
CA GLN A 109 4.11 -4.66 7.92
C GLN A 109 4.65 -5.49 6.73
N LYS A 110 4.42 -6.81 6.77
CA LYS A 110 4.85 -7.76 5.71
C LYS A 110 4.13 -7.53 4.36
N TYR A 111 2.93 -6.95 4.37
CA TYR A 111 2.11 -6.71 3.17
C TYR A 111 2.80 -5.79 2.13
N PHE A 112 3.74 -4.95 2.56
CA PHE A 112 4.54 -4.10 1.66
C PHE A 112 5.54 -4.87 0.78
N GLY A 113 5.71 -6.19 0.99
CA GLY A 113 6.56 -7.03 0.14
C GLY A 113 6.12 -7.10 -1.33
N VAL A 114 4.80 -7.01 -1.60
CA VAL A 114 4.25 -7.06 -2.97
C VAL A 114 4.75 -5.87 -3.80
N TYR A 115 4.79 -4.68 -3.22
CA TYR A 115 5.33 -3.49 -3.89
C TYR A 115 6.81 -3.64 -4.25
N ASN A 116 7.61 -4.25 -3.37
CA ASN A 116 9.02 -4.53 -3.68
C ASN A 116 9.19 -5.53 -4.81
N GLN A 117 8.36 -6.58 -4.85
CA GLN A 117 8.38 -7.55 -5.94
C GLN A 117 8.00 -6.89 -7.28
N LEU A 118 6.97 -6.04 -7.28
CA LEU A 118 6.58 -5.26 -8.47
C LEU A 118 7.74 -4.38 -8.97
N LEU A 119 8.42 -3.65 -8.07
CA LEU A 119 9.56 -2.81 -8.43
C LEU A 119 10.77 -3.59 -8.95
N SER A 120 10.91 -4.86 -8.54
CA SER A 120 11.92 -5.76 -9.07
C SER A 120 11.64 -6.10 -10.53
N HIS A 121 10.39 -6.44 -10.88
CA HIS A 121 10.01 -6.71 -12.26
C HIS A 121 10.17 -5.49 -13.17
N ILE A 122 9.94 -4.28 -12.64
CA ILE A 122 10.22 -3.03 -13.35
C ILE A 122 11.72 -2.90 -13.67
N ASN A 123 12.60 -3.39 -12.78
CA ASN A 123 14.04 -3.39 -13.04
C ASN A 123 14.40 -4.29 -14.22
N GLU A 124 13.86 -5.50 -14.23
CA GLU A 124 14.10 -6.50 -15.27
C GLU A 124 13.64 -5.95 -16.62
N MET A 125 12.46 -5.32 -16.67
CA MET A 125 11.94 -4.69 -17.89
C MET A 125 12.85 -3.56 -18.40
N LEU A 126 13.34 -2.69 -17.51
CA LEU A 126 14.27 -1.61 -17.89
C LEU A 126 15.60 -2.16 -18.44
N LEU A 127 16.13 -3.23 -17.84
CA LEU A 127 17.35 -3.89 -18.30
C LEU A 127 17.16 -4.51 -19.69
N VAL A 128 16.04 -5.21 -19.90
CA VAL A 128 15.70 -5.78 -21.21
C VAL A 128 15.56 -4.68 -22.27
N LYS A 129 14.94 -3.54 -21.93
CA LYS A 129 14.83 -2.41 -22.86
C LYS A 129 16.19 -1.79 -23.21
N ASP A 130 17.11 -1.64 -22.25
CA ASP A 130 18.47 -1.16 -22.56
C ASP A 130 19.21 -2.13 -23.49
N SER A 131 19.07 -3.44 -23.24
CA SER A 131 19.64 -4.47 -24.12
C SER A 131 19.06 -4.42 -25.53
N LEU A 132 17.74 -4.25 -25.66
CA LEU A 132 17.06 -4.13 -26.96
C LEU A 132 17.56 -2.90 -27.73
N ASN A 133 17.64 -1.75 -27.07
CA ASN A 133 18.14 -0.52 -27.69
C ASN A 133 19.58 -0.67 -28.20
N ARG A 134 20.44 -1.39 -27.46
CA ARG A 134 21.79 -1.71 -27.92
C ARG A 134 21.79 -2.61 -29.15
N ALA A 135 20.94 -3.64 -29.17
CA ALA A 135 20.81 -4.55 -30.30
C ALA A 135 20.33 -3.83 -31.56
N ILE A 136 19.33 -2.94 -31.44
CA ILE A 136 18.83 -2.11 -32.54
C ILE A 136 19.93 -1.18 -33.08
N SER A 137 20.72 -0.56 -32.20
CA SER A 137 21.86 0.27 -32.61
C SER A 137 22.89 -0.54 -33.39
N GLN A 138 23.26 -1.72 -32.88
CA GLN A 138 24.21 -2.61 -33.56
C GLN A 138 23.70 -3.09 -34.93
N GLU A 139 22.40 -3.39 -35.04
CA GLU A 139 21.79 -3.74 -36.33
C GLU A 139 21.89 -2.58 -37.32
N SER A 140 21.59 -1.36 -36.88
CA SER A 140 21.68 -0.16 -37.70
C SER A 140 23.11 0.07 -38.21
N ASP A 141 24.10 -0.01 -37.32
CA ASP A 141 25.52 0.17 -37.66
C ASP A 141 25.97 -0.88 -38.69
N LEU A 142 25.64 -2.16 -38.47
CA LEU A 142 25.95 -3.25 -39.39
C LEU A 142 25.27 -3.07 -40.76
N ARG A 143 24.03 -2.59 -40.77
CA ARG A 143 23.28 -2.33 -42.00
C ARG A 143 23.89 -1.18 -42.80
N GLU A 144 24.41 -0.16 -42.12
CA GLU A 144 25.11 0.95 -42.73
C GLU A 144 26.48 0.52 -43.29
N ASP A 145 27.23 -0.28 -42.54
CA ASP A 145 28.48 -0.89 -43.02
C ASP A 145 28.25 -1.75 -44.28
N LEU A 146 27.18 -2.55 -44.29
CA LEU A 146 26.85 -3.41 -45.41
C LEU A 146 26.44 -2.61 -46.66
N ARG A 147 25.71 -1.51 -46.49
CA ARG A 147 25.44 -0.53 -47.56
C ARG A 147 26.72 0.10 -48.10
N ASN A 148 27.58 0.58 -47.22
CA ASN A 148 28.85 1.22 -47.59
C ASN A 148 29.79 0.24 -48.31
N CYS A 149 29.77 -1.04 -47.95
CA CYS A 149 30.51 -2.09 -48.67
C CYS A 149 29.93 -2.36 -50.06
N LEU A 150 28.59 -2.42 -50.18
CA LEU A 150 27.92 -2.62 -51.46
C LEU A 150 28.19 -1.47 -52.44
N ASP A 151 28.07 -0.23 -51.98
CA ASP A 151 28.31 0.96 -52.81
C ASP A 151 29.76 1.01 -53.31
N ARG A 152 30.73 0.74 -52.43
CA ARG A 152 32.15 0.63 -52.82
C ARG A 152 32.39 -0.47 -53.85
N ALA A 153 31.74 -1.63 -53.72
CA ALA A 153 31.86 -2.72 -54.69
C ALA A 153 31.26 -2.34 -56.05
N VAL A 154 30.12 -1.65 -56.07
CA VAL A 154 29.47 -1.16 -57.29
C VAL A 154 30.34 -0.10 -57.99
N GLU A 155 30.92 0.83 -57.25
CA GLU A 155 31.81 1.86 -57.79
C GLU A 155 33.08 1.27 -58.40
N GLN A 156 33.72 0.32 -57.71
CA GLN A 156 34.88 -0.40 -58.26
C GLN A 156 34.53 -1.17 -59.54
N HIS A 157 33.33 -1.76 -59.62
CA HIS A 157 32.89 -2.46 -60.81
C HIS A 157 32.59 -1.51 -61.99
N ARG A 158 32.16 -0.28 -61.70
CA ARG A 158 31.98 0.79 -62.69
C ARG A 158 33.30 1.32 -63.24
N GLN A 159 34.33 1.46 -62.41
CA GLN A 159 35.65 1.95 -62.82
C GLN A 159 36.47 0.94 -63.64
N ARG A 160 36.12 -0.36 -63.58
CA ARG A 160 36.76 -1.43 -64.36
C ARG A 160 36.13 -1.67 -65.74
N ARG A 161 35.03 -1.00 -66.07
CA ARG A 161 34.41 -1.00 -67.40
C ARG A 161 34.77 0.29 -68.13
#